data_AF-A0A1S3FQL6-F1
#
_entry.id   AF-A0A1S3FQL6-F1
#
_cell.length_a   1.000
_cell.length_b   1.000
_cell.length_c   1.000
_cell.angle_alpha   90.00
_cell.angle_beta   90.00
_cell.angle_gamma   90.00
#
_symmetry.space_group_name_H-M   'P 1'
#
loop_
_entity.id
_entity.type
_entity.pdbx_description
1 polymer ?
#
loop_
_entity_poly.entity_id
_entity_poly.type
_entity_poly.pdbx_seq_one_letter_code
_entity_poly.pdbx_strand_id
1 'polypeptide(L)'
;MDLRNTSARDLDRFIENYLLPNEAFRKEIKAAVNIICDFLKERCFQNTTSPVRVSKVVKGGSSGKGTSLRGRSDADLVVFLTSLTSFEDQLTRRGEFITEIRTQLDACQREKWLGVEFAFRNHSWANPRALSFKLSSSRLQEQIEFDVLPAFDTLGHVTNDYKPHPQIYVKLIKECTARHREGEFSTCFTELQRNFLKQRPTKVKSLIRLVKYWYQLCKEELGKPLPPQYALELLTVHAWECGSGSTKFNTAQGFQTVLELVLDHERLCICWDMYYDLQDPFISHYVAGQLSKQRPVILDPADPTGNVGGGAEGWHRLAGKARCWLDLPCVKTFDGTWVGSWDVPRESAVACRVRAQEGKDDAWACTLL
;
A
#
# COMPACT_ATOMS: atom_id res chain seq x y z
N MET A 1 -15.59 -12.64 -18.76
CA MET A 1 -16.23 -13.40 -17.66
C MET A 1 -16.29 -12.48 -16.46
N ASP A 2 -17.39 -12.49 -15.70
CA ASP A 2 -17.52 -11.73 -14.46
C ASP A 2 -17.07 -12.60 -13.27
N LEU A 3 -16.35 -12.02 -12.32
CA LEU A 3 -15.91 -12.73 -11.11
C LEU A 3 -17.11 -13.28 -10.34
N ARG A 4 -18.25 -12.57 -10.32
CA ARG A 4 -19.46 -13.01 -9.62
C ARG A 4 -20.02 -14.34 -10.10
N ASN A 5 -19.81 -14.67 -11.36
CA ASN A 5 -20.29 -15.89 -12.00
C ASN A 5 -19.18 -16.93 -12.18
N THR A 6 -17.96 -16.65 -11.69
CA THR A 6 -16.82 -17.55 -11.81
C THR A 6 -16.85 -18.58 -10.68
N SER A 7 -16.73 -19.86 -11.03
CA SER A 7 -16.68 -20.94 -10.03
C SER A 7 -15.35 -20.95 -9.28
N ALA A 8 -15.33 -21.49 -8.06
CA ALA A 8 -14.12 -21.62 -7.25
C ALA A 8 -12.93 -22.27 -7.99
N ARG A 9 -13.19 -23.32 -8.78
CA ARG A 9 -12.16 -24.03 -9.57
C ARG A 9 -11.60 -23.24 -10.75
N ASP A 10 -12.33 -22.23 -11.22
CA ASP A 10 -11.95 -21.42 -12.38
C ASP A 10 -11.29 -20.09 -11.99
N LEU A 11 -11.15 -19.79 -10.69
CA LEU A 11 -10.55 -18.54 -10.21
C LEU A 11 -9.12 -18.31 -10.71
N ASP A 12 -8.30 -19.35 -10.78
CA ASP A 12 -6.94 -19.22 -11.30
C ASP A 12 -6.92 -18.84 -12.78
N ARG A 13 -7.80 -19.45 -13.56
CA ARG A 13 -7.99 -19.13 -14.98
C ARG A 13 -8.55 -17.72 -15.16
N PHE A 14 -9.45 -17.30 -14.27
CA PHE A 14 -9.96 -15.94 -14.24
C PHE A 14 -8.85 -14.92 -13.98
N ILE A 15 -7.99 -15.17 -12.98
CA ILE A 15 -6.84 -14.31 -12.68
C ILE A 15 -5.91 -14.21 -13.90
N GLU A 16 -5.58 -15.34 -14.51
CA GLU A 16 -4.68 -15.39 -15.66
C GLU A 16 -5.22 -14.60 -16.86
N ASN A 17 -6.50 -14.80 -17.20
CA ASN A 17 -7.10 -14.20 -18.39
C ASN A 17 -7.46 -12.72 -18.23
N TYR A 18 -7.91 -12.32 -17.03
CA TYR A 18 -8.54 -11.02 -16.82
C TYR A 18 -7.77 -10.09 -15.88
N LEU A 19 -7.00 -10.61 -14.92
CA LEU A 19 -6.35 -9.76 -13.91
C LEU A 19 -4.87 -9.53 -14.16
N LEU A 20 -4.16 -10.52 -14.73
CA LEU A 20 -2.73 -10.37 -15.03
C LEU A 20 -2.53 -9.33 -16.14
N PRO A 21 -1.70 -8.29 -15.92
CA PRO A 21 -1.34 -7.38 -17.00
C PRO A 21 -0.59 -8.14 -18.08
N ASN A 22 -0.93 -7.91 -19.36
CA ASN A 22 -0.27 -8.55 -20.49
C ASN A 22 1.18 -8.05 -20.65
N GLU A 23 2.02 -8.79 -21.37
CA GLU A 23 3.45 -8.47 -21.49
C GLU A 23 3.71 -7.15 -22.21
N ALA A 24 2.96 -6.86 -23.27
CA ALA A 24 3.08 -5.62 -24.04
C ALA A 24 2.84 -4.38 -23.16
N PHE A 25 1.74 -4.38 -22.40
CA PHE A 25 1.38 -3.34 -21.45
C PHE A 25 2.43 -3.17 -20.34
N ARG A 26 2.99 -4.27 -19.82
CA ARG A 26 4.09 -4.18 -18.83
C ARG A 26 5.34 -3.50 -19.41
N LYS A 27 5.69 -3.81 -20.67
CA LYS A 27 6.83 -3.17 -21.36
C LYS A 27 6.57 -1.67 -21.56
N GLU A 28 5.37 -1.29 -21.95
CA GLU A 28 5.01 0.12 -22.14
C GLU A 28 4.94 0.91 -20.82
N ILE A 29 4.34 0.36 -19.76
CA ILE A 29 4.42 1.00 -18.43
C ILE A 29 5.88 1.19 -18.02
N LYS A 30 6.72 0.17 -18.22
CA LYS A 30 8.15 0.27 -17.88
C LYS A 30 8.83 1.38 -18.68
N ALA A 31 8.54 1.50 -19.96
CA ALA A 31 9.07 2.57 -20.80
C ALA A 31 8.60 3.96 -20.32
N ALA A 32 7.29 4.14 -20.09
CA ALA A 32 6.72 5.39 -19.60
C ALA A 32 7.28 5.78 -18.22
N VAL A 33 7.39 4.81 -17.30
CA VAL A 33 8.01 5.03 -15.98
C VAL A 33 9.47 5.46 -16.14
N ASN A 34 10.25 4.80 -17.00
CA ASN A 34 11.65 5.17 -17.21
C ASN A 34 11.78 6.60 -17.75
N ILE A 35 10.99 6.95 -18.76
CA ILE A 35 10.92 8.29 -19.33
C ILE A 35 10.65 9.35 -18.26
N ILE A 36 9.64 9.14 -17.41
CA ILE A 36 9.30 10.07 -16.34
C ILE A 36 10.41 10.11 -15.28
N CYS A 37 11.01 8.96 -14.94
CA CYS A 37 12.14 8.91 -14.00
C CYS A 37 13.35 9.71 -14.51
N ASP A 38 13.71 9.56 -15.77
CA ASP A 38 14.85 10.23 -16.39
C ASP A 38 14.59 11.74 -16.45
N PHE A 39 13.38 12.14 -16.84
CA PHE A 39 12.95 13.53 -16.78
C PHE A 39 13.07 14.12 -15.36
N LEU A 40 12.56 13.42 -14.34
CA LEU A 40 12.60 13.88 -12.95
C LEU A 40 14.04 14.05 -12.45
N LYS A 41 14.92 13.11 -12.78
CA LYS A 41 16.32 13.10 -12.33
C LYS A 41 17.18 14.12 -13.05
N GLU A 42 17.01 14.22 -14.37
CA GLU A 42 17.97 14.91 -15.22
C GLU A 42 17.52 16.32 -15.56
N ARG A 43 16.22 16.60 -15.72
CA ARG A 43 15.73 17.87 -16.28
C ARG A 43 14.85 18.69 -15.33
N CYS A 44 13.99 18.03 -14.55
CA CYS A 44 12.92 18.68 -13.80
C CYS A 44 13.38 19.80 -12.86
N PHE A 45 14.62 19.77 -12.36
CA PHE A 45 15.12 20.76 -11.41
C PHE A 45 16.39 21.49 -11.90
N GLN A 46 16.70 21.46 -13.20
CA GLN A 46 17.92 22.10 -13.73
C GLN A 46 17.91 23.63 -13.64
N ASN A 47 16.74 24.25 -13.76
CA ASN A 47 16.59 25.71 -13.88
C ASN A 47 16.08 26.36 -12.58
N THR A 48 16.13 25.65 -11.45
CA THR A 48 15.65 26.19 -10.17
C THR A 48 16.71 27.11 -9.55
N THR A 49 16.27 28.21 -8.92
CA THR A 49 17.14 29.19 -8.25
C THR A 49 17.95 28.60 -7.09
N SER A 50 17.43 27.55 -6.45
CA SER A 50 18.16 26.75 -5.45
C SER A 50 18.47 25.38 -6.03
N PRO A 51 19.68 24.80 -5.80
CA PRO A 51 20.00 23.45 -6.28
C PRO A 51 19.10 22.41 -5.62
N VAL A 52 18.21 21.80 -6.42
CA VAL A 52 17.39 20.65 -6.01
C VAL A 52 17.87 19.45 -6.80
N ARG A 53 18.21 18.35 -6.11
CA ARG A 53 18.58 17.09 -6.76
C ARG A 53 17.62 15.98 -6.36
N VAL A 54 17.30 15.13 -7.32
CA VAL A 54 16.60 13.87 -7.06
C VAL A 54 17.63 12.82 -6.67
N SER A 55 17.63 12.41 -5.41
CA SER A 55 18.51 11.34 -4.91
C SER A 55 18.15 9.98 -5.52
N LYS A 56 16.86 9.68 -5.59
CA LYS A 56 16.31 8.47 -6.22
C LYS A 56 14.84 8.64 -6.55
N VAL A 57 14.37 7.84 -7.51
CA VAL A 57 12.94 7.70 -7.83
C VAL A 57 12.57 6.24 -7.62
N VAL A 58 11.56 6.01 -6.79
CA VAL A 58 11.11 4.67 -6.41
C VAL A 58 9.73 4.44 -6.97
N LYS A 59 9.61 3.36 -7.75
CA LYS A 59 8.31 2.83 -8.18
C LYS A 59 7.62 2.17 -7.00
N GLY A 60 6.62 2.83 -6.45
CA GLY A 60 5.72 2.36 -5.39
C GLY A 60 4.47 1.69 -5.98
N GLY A 61 3.38 1.71 -5.20
CA GLY A 61 2.07 1.25 -5.66
C GLY A 61 2.01 -0.20 -6.14
N SER A 62 0.91 -0.55 -6.80
CA SER A 62 0.69 -1.90 -7.31
C SER A 62 1.80 -2.36 -8.29
N SER A 63 2.29 -1.41 -9.07
CA SER A 63 3.29 -1.62 -10.12
C SER A 63 4.71 -1.81 -9.60
N GLY A 64 5.04 -1.30 -8.42
CA GLY A 64 6.29 -1.60 -7.70
C GLY A 64 6.20 -2.89 -6.89
N LYS A 65 5.05 -3.12 -6.24
CA LYS A 65 4.76 -4.30 -5.40
C LYS A 65 4.62 -5.59 -6.22
N GLY A 66 4.34 -5.47 -7.53
CA GLY A 66 4.11 -6.60 -8.42
C GLY A 66 2.71 -7.19 -8.26
N THR A 67 1.73 -6.35 -7.94
CA THR A 67 0.31 -6.69 -7.71
C THR A 67 -0.64 -5.89 -8.62
N SER A 68 -0.14 -5.34 -9.73
CA SER A 68 -0.94 -4.60 -10.73
C SER A 68 -2.06 -5.42 -11.35
N LEU A 69 -3.17 -4.75 -11.67
CA LEU A 69 -4.33 -5.29 -12.38
C LEU A 69 -4.34 -4.80 -13.82
N ARG A 70 -4.69 -5.68 -14.76
CA ARG A 70 -4.88 -5.35 -16.17
C ARG A 70 -5.92 -4.22 -16.35
N GLY A 71 -5.63 -3.24 -17.22
CA GLY A 71 -6.54 -2.13 -17.55
C GLY A 71 -6.85 -1.16 -16.41
N ARG A 72 -6.28 -1.34 -15.21
CA ARG A 72 -6.55 -0.54 -14.01
C ARG A 72 -5.27 -0.31 -13.19
N SER A 73 -4.14 -0.26 -13.86
CA SER A 73 -2.83 -0.12 -13.20
C SER A 73 -2.53 1.35 -12.92
N ASP A 74 -2.14 1.60 -11.68
CA ASP A 74 -1.54 2.84 -11.19
C ASP A 74 -0.01 2.69 -11.13
N ALA A 75 0.70 3.80 -11.32
CA ALA A 75 2.15 3.89 -11.17
C ALA A 75 2.50 5.02 -10.21
N ASP A 76 2.70 4.67 -8.94
CA ASP A 76 3.17 5.60 -7.93
C ASP A 76 4.67 5.77 -8.07
N LEU A 77 5.13 7.00 -8.27
CA LEU A 77 6.54 7.39 -8.34
C LEU A 77 6.85 8.27 -7.14
N VAL A 78 7.58 7.71 -6.18
CA VAL A 78 8.06 8.47 -5.02
C VAL A 78 9.41 9.07 -5.37
N VAL A 79 9.48 10.41 -5.34
CA VAL A 79 10.63 11.20 -5.76
C VAL A 79 11.34 11.73 -4.52
N PHE A 80 12.51 11.19 -4.23
CA PHE A 80 13.28 11.55 -3.05
C PHE A 80 14.18 12.75 -3.36
N LEU A 81 13.98 13.86 -2.66
CA LEU A 81 14.63 15.14 -2.95
C LEU A 81 15.68 15.46 -1.89
N THR A 82 16.91 15.81 -2.32
CA THR A 82 18.01 16.16 -1.39
C THR A 82 17.74 17.43 -0.59
N SER A 83 16.84 18.28 -1.08
CA SER A 83 16.46 19.54 -0.44
C SER A 83 15.42 19.37 0.67
N LEU A 84 14.86 18.17 0.82
CA LEU A 84 14.05 17.76 1.96
C LEU A 84 14.99 17.06 2.95
N THR A 85 15.17 17.64 4.14
CA THR A 85 16.15 17.15 5.14
C THR A 85 15.49 16.60 6.40
N SER A 86 14.17 16.79 6.52
CA SER A 86 13.36 16.31 7.63
C SER A 86 11.96 15.92 7.17
N PHE A 87 11.25 15.20 8.03
CA PHE A 87 9.82 14.95 7.86
C PHE A 87 9.01 16.26 7.82
N GLU A 88 9.38 17.24 8.65
CA GLU A 88 8.77 18.57 8.64
C GLU A 88 8.93 19.28 7.30
N ASP A 89 10.13 19.23 6.69
CA ASP A 89 10.37 19.82 5.38
C ASP A 89 9.43 19.21 4.34
N GLN A 90 9.26 17.87 4.35
CA GLN A 90 8.34 17.20 3.43
C GLN A 90 6.91 17.70 3.65
N LEU A 91 6.47 17.80 4.91
CA LEU A 91 5.11 18.25 5.21
C LEU A 91 4.86 19.68 4.73
N THR A 92 5.82 20.58 4.94
CA THR A 92 5.67 22.02 4.67
C THR A 92 5.91 22.38 3.21
N ARG A 93 6.85 21.71 2.53
CA ARG A 93 7.37 22.13 1.22
C ARG A 93 7.00 21.22 0.05
N ARG A 94 6.38 20.05 0.26
CA ARG A 94 6.01 19.15 -0.87
C ARG A 94 5.13 19.83 -1.93
N GLY A 95 4.28 20.78 -1.55
CA GLY A 95 3.45 21.54 -2.49
C GLY A 95 4.27 22.36 -3.48
N GLU A 96 5.40 22.92 -3.04
CA GLU A 96 6.35 23.66 -3.88
C GLU A 96 6.91 22.72 -4.96
N PHE A 97 7.38 21.54 -4.56
CA PHE A 97 7.94 20.55 -5.47
C PHE A 97 6.89 19.95 -6.41
N ILE A 98 5.65 19.73 -5.95
CA ILE A 98 4.55 19.27 -6.82
C ILE A 98 4.25 20.32 -7.90
N THR A 99 4.25 21.60 -7.52
CA THR A 99 4.00 22.70 -8.47
C THR A 99 5.10 22.80 -9.51
N GLU A 100 6.36 22.67 -9.08
CA GLU A 100 7.50 22.65 -9.99
C GLU A 100 7.45 21.46 -10.95
N ILE A 101 7.25 20.24 -10.44
CA ILE A 101 7.15 19.03 -11.26
C ILE A 101 6.03 19.17 -12.30
N ARG A 102 4.87 19.70 -11.91
CA ARG A 102 3.76 19.95 -12.83
C ARG A 102 4.15 20.93 -13.93
N THR A 103 4.72 22.07 -13.56
CA THR A 103 5.13 23.13 -14.49
C THR A 103 6.11 22.61 -15.54
N GLN A 104 7.06 21.77 -15.11
CA GLN A 104 8.08 21.21 -15.98
C GLN A 104 7.52 20.10 -16.88
N LEU A 105 6.59 19.26 -16.39
CA LEU A 105 5.89 18.29 -17.21
C LEU A 105 5.01 18.99 -18.29
N ASP A 106 4.32 20.07 -17.92
CA ASP A 106 3.55 20.90 -18.86
C ASP A 106 4.45 21.52 -19.94
N ALA A 107 5.64 22.03 -19.58
CA ALA A 107 6.61 22.53 -20.54
C ALA A 107 7.09 21.44 -21.50
N CYS A 108 7.43 20.26 -20.95
CA CYS A 108 7.88 19.10 -21.70
C CYS A 108 6.82 18.59 -22.70
N GLN A 109 5.54 18.66 -22.34
CA GLN A 109 4.44 18.35 -23.23
C GLN A 109 4.35 19.33 -24.40
N ARG A 110 4.51 20.65 -24.16
CA ARG A 110 4.49 21.67 -25.22
C ARG A 110 5.61 21.48 -26.24
N GLU A 111 6.77 21.03 -25.77
CA GLU A 111 7.93 20.72 -26.61
C GLU A 111 7.78 19.43 -27.42
N LYS A 112 6.67 18.69 -27.26
CA LYS A 112 6.42 17.36 -27.84
C LYS A 112 7.52 16.33 -27.53
N TRP A 113 8.31 16.57 -26.49
CA TRP A 113 9.50 15.77 -26.15
C TRP A 113 9.16 14.31 -25.86
N LEU A 114 8.01 14.07 -25.22
CA LEU A 114 7.65 12.74 -24.73
C LEU A 114 6.73 11.96 -25.66
N GLY A 115 6.20 12.58 -26.73
CA GLY A 115 5.23 11.92 -27.62
C GLY A 115 3.98 11.38 -26.91
N VAL A 116 3.71 11.86 -25.69
CA VAL A 116 2.59 11.45 -24.82
C VAL A 116 1.84 12.69 -24.33
N GLU A 117 0.55 12.51 -24.07
CA GLU A 117 -0.31 13.55 -23.54
C GLU A 117 -0.58 13.28 -22.05
N PHE A 118 -0.35 14.30 -21.22
CA PHE A 118 -0.65 14.30 -19.80
C PHE A 118 -2.01 14.98 -19.55
N ALA A 119 -2.92 14.23 -18.95
CA ALA A 119 -4.16 14.78 -18.42
C ALA A 119 -4.04 14.92 -16.89
N PHE A 120 -3.71 16.11 -16.43
CA PHE A 120 -3.58 16.42 -15.00
C PHE A 120 -4.94 16.45 -14.30
N ARG A 121 -5.00 15.89 -13.10
CA ARG A 121 -6.13 16.16 -12.19
C ARG A 121 -5.88 17.49 -11.48
N ASN A 122 -6.85 18.40 -11.54
CA ASN A 122 -6.77 19.65 -10.78
C ASN A 122 -7.07 19.38 -9.31
N HIS A 123 -6.19 19.87 -8.43
CA HIS A 123 -6.39 19.87 -7.00
C HIS A 123 -6.61 21.31 -6.52
N SER A 124 -7.67 21.54 -5.74
CA SER A 124 -7.97 22.85 -5.14
C SER A 124 -7.17 23.14 -3.86
N TRP A 125 -6.26 22.23 -3.47
CA TRP A 125 -5.58 22.25 -2.18
C TRP A 125 -4.18 22.81 -2.35
N ALA A 126 -3.76 23.72 -1.47
CA ALA A 126 -2.45 24.38 -1.56
C ALA A 126 -1.26 23.43 -1.34
N ASN A 127 -1.44 22.30 -0.66
CA ASN A 127 -0.37 21.36 -0.31
C ASN A 127 -0.78 19.89 -0.50
N PRO A 128 -1.00 19.44 -1.76
CA PRO A 128 -1.38 18.07 -2.05
C PRO A 128 -0.28 17.07 -1.68
N ARG A 129 -0.64 15.80 -1.45
CA ARG A 129 0.34 14.73 -1.18
C ARG A 129 1.01 14.19 -2.45
N ALA A 130 0.32 14.30 -3.59
CA ALA A 130 0.73 13.74 -4.86
C ALA A 130 0.32 14.65 -6.01
N LEU A 131 1.07 14.59 -7.10
CA LEU A 131 0.67 15.06 -8.41
C LEU A 131 0.09 13.90 -9.22
N SER A 132 -1.21 13.92 -9.49
CA SER A 132 -1.89 12.88 -10.26
C SER A 132 -2.11 13.29 -11.72
N PHE A 133 -1.71 12.44 -12.65
CA PHE A 133 -1.99 12.61 -14.08
C PHE A 133 -2.20 11.28 -14.79
N LYS A 134 -2.91 11.32 -15.93
CA LYS A 134 -3.02 10.17 -16.82
C LYS A 134 -2.09 10.33 -18.02
N LEU A 135 -1.45 9.24 -18.39
CA LEU A 135 -0.64 9.13 -19.60
C LEU A 135 -1.39 8.24 -20.60
N SER A 136 -1.66 8.79 -21.78
CA SER A 136 -2.27 8.06 -22.90
C SER A 136 -1.21 7.80 -23.98
N SER A 137 -1.16 6.57 -24.50
CA SER A 137 -0.33 6.17 -25.63
C SER A 137 -1.24 5.86 -26.81
N SER A 138 -0.95 6.36 -28.00
CA SER A 138 -1.74 6.02 -29.20
C SER A 138 -1.63 4.54 -29.61
N ARG A 139 -0.62 3.82 -29.10
CA ARG A 139 -0.38 2.40 -29.39
C ARG A 139 -1.22 1.47 -28.49
N LEU A 140 -1.71 1.97 -27.36
CA LEU A 140 -2.54 1.23 -26.43
C LEU A 140 -3.90 1.90 -26.30
N GLN A 141 -4.96 1.11 -26.39
CA GLN A 141 -6.31 1.55 -26.01
C GLN A 141 -6.47 1.68 -24.47
N GLU A 142 -5.37 1.82 -23.72
CA GLU A 142 -5.33 1.86 -22.25
C GLU A 142 -4.63 3.14 -21.76
N GLN A 143 -5.18 3.77 -20.72
CA GLN A 143 -4.60 4.93 -20.03
C GLN A 143 -3.94 4.47 -18.72
N ILE A 144 -2.78 5.04 -18.40
CA ILE A 144 -2.06 4.75 -17.14
C ILE A 144 -2.21 5.96 -16.21
N GLU A 145 -2.68 5.74 -14.99
CA GLU A 145 -2.70 6.76 -13.95
C GLU A 145 -1.37 6.77 -13.19
N PHE A 146 -0.75 7.94 -13.10
CA PHE A 146 0.50 8.18 -12.38
C PHE A 146 0.23 9.10 -11.21
N ASP A 147 0.82 8.75 -10.06
CA ASP A 147 0.91 9.60 -8.89
C ASP A 147 2.39 9.87 -8.59
N VAL A 148 2.79 11.14 -8.60
CA VAL A 148 4.17 11.55 -8.27
C VAL A 148 4.19 12.18 -6.88
N LEU A 149 4.95 11.60 -5.95
CA LEU A 149 4.97 11.98 -4.54
C LEU A 149 6.38 12.41 -4.11
N PRO A 150 6.63 13.69 -3.83
CA PRO A 150 7.88 14.12 -3.20
C PRO A 150 8.03 13.54 -1.80
N ALA A 151 9.23 13.06 -1.47
CA ALA A 151 9.52 12.50 -0.15
C ALA A 151 10.93 12.85 0.36
N PHE A 152 11.06 12.87 1.68
CA PHE A 152 12.33 12.94 2.40
C PHE A 152 13.00 11.56 2.41
N ASP A 153 14.28 11.51 2.02
CA ASP A 153 15.06 10.26 2.04
C ASP A 153 15.63 9.95 3.42
N THR A 154 14.77 9.46 4.30
CA THR A 154 15.16 9.07 5.66
C THR A 154 15.95 7.75 5.72
N LEU A 155 15.80 6.89 4.70
CA LEU A 155 16.38 5.55 4.68
C LEU A 155 17.75 5.49 3.98
N GLY A 156 18.03 6.42 3.07
CA GLY A 156 19.24 6.37 2.24
C GLY A 156 19.24 5.15 1.32
N HIS A 157 20.29 4.34 1.34
CA HIS A 157 20.39 3.17 0.46
C HIS A 157 19.70 1.94 1.09
N VAL A 158 18.65 1.43 0.44
CA VAL A 158 17.87 0.26 0.90
C VAL A 158 18.24 -0.99 0.09
N THR A 159 18.66 -2.05 0.79
CA THR A 159 18.92 -3.39 0.25
C THR A 159 17.79 -4.37 0.64
N ASN A 160 17.85 -5.63 0.18
CA ASN A 160 16.76 -6.60 0.42
C ASN A 160 16.61 -7.00 1.89
N ASP A 161 17.72 -7.20 2.61
CA ASP A 161 17.72 -7.59 4.04
C ASP A 161 17.86 -6.37 4.97
N TYR A 162 17.53 -5.19 4.45
CA TYR A 162 17.69 -3.94 5.16
C TYR A 162 16.67 -3.79 6.29
N LYS A 163 17.16 -3.67 7.53
CA LYS A 163 16.38 -3.23 8.67
C LYS A 163 16.80 -1.79 9.04
N PRO A 164 15.88 -0.81 9.01
CA PRO A 164 16.19 0.56 9.41
C PRO A 164 16.74 0.65 10.84
N HIS A 165 17.68 1.57 11.06
CA HIS A 165 18.18 1.87 12.40
C HIS A 165 17.03 2.43 13.28
N PRO A 166 16.83 1.97 14.54
CA PRO A 166 15.69 2.36 15.38
C PRO A 166 15.48 3.87 15.50
N GLN A 167 16.57 4.64 15.56
CA GLN A 167 16.53 6.12 15.64
C GLN A 167 15.79 6.79 14.48
N ILE A 168 15.68 6.15 13.31
CA ILE A 168 14.86 6.65 12.19
C ILE A 168 13.38 6.67 12.62
N TYR A 169 12.90 5.57 13.20
CA TYR A 169 11.53 5.45 13.68
C TYR A 169 11.28 6.26 14.96
N VAL A 170 12.25 6.38 15.87
CA VAL A 170 12.15 7.29 17.03
C VAL A 170 11.90 8.73 16.58
N LYS A 171 12.66 9.21 15.57
CA LYS A 171 12.46 10.55 14.99
C LYS A 171 11.09 10.69 14.34
N LEU A 172 10.67 9.69 13.55
CA LEU A 172 9.35 9.65 12.93
C LEU A 172 8.23 9.75 13.98
N ILE A 173 8.29 8.91 15.02
CA ILE A 173 7.28 8.86 16.08
C ILE A 173 7.18 10.19 16.80
N LYS A 174 8.32 10.80 17.19
CA LYS A 174 8.35 12.12 17.84
C LYS A 174 7.68 13.19 16.97
N GLU A 175 8.02 13.20 15.69
CA GLU A 175 7.48 14.14 14.71
C GLU A 175 5.96 13.97 14.51
N CYS A 176 5.51 12.74 14.26
CA CYS A 176 4.10 12.41 14.07
C CYS A 176 3.27 12.72 15.31
N THR A 177 3.81 12.44 16.50
CA THR A 177 3.12 12.71 17.78
C THR A 177 2.99 14.21 18.01
N ALA A 178 4.08 14.97 17.86
CA ALA A 178 4.09 16.42 18.08
C ALA A 178 3.11 17.17 17.15
N ARG A 179 2.87 16.65 15.94
CA ARG A 179 2.02 17.29 14.93
C ARG A 179 0.65 16.63 14.75
N HIS A 180 0.37 15.54 15.46
CA HIS A 180 -0.82 14.69 15.25
C HIS A 180 -0.99 14.24 13.78
N ARG A 181 0.11 13.72 13.19
CA ARG A 181 0.23 13.33 11.77
C ARG A 181 0.68 11.89 11.59
N GLU A 182 0.07 10.97 12.32
CA GLU A 182 0.31 9.53 12.18
C GLU A 182 0.10 9.06 10.73
N GLY A 183 1.04 8.26 10.21
CA GLY A 183 1.01 7.74 8.84
C GLY A 183 1.18 8.78 7.72
N GLU A 184 1.44 10.06 8.02
CA GLU A 184 1.61 11.12 7.01
C GLU A 184 2.85 10.89 6.14
N PHE A 185 3.88 10.25 6.69
CA PHE A 185 5.19 10.09 6.07
C PHE A 185 5.45 8.69 5.52
N SER A 186 4.39 7.89 5.29
CA SER A 186 4.52 6.53 4.76
C SER A 186 5.26 6.49 3.40
N THR A 187 5.24 7.58 2.63
CA THR A 187 5.98 7.73 1.38
C THR A 187 7.50 7.59 1.56
N CYS A 188 8.05 8.05 2.70
CA CYS A 188 9.47 7.89 3.04
C CYS A 188 9.89 6.42 3.13
N PHE A 189 8.94 5.52 3.43
CA PHE A 189 9.16 4.09 3.63
C PHE A 189 8.62 3.23 2.47
N THR A 190 8.34 3.84 1.31
CA THR A 190 7.76 3.12 0.15
C THR A 190 8.62 1.95 -0.32
N GLU A 191 9.94 2.03 -0.19
CA GLU A 191 10.83 0.91 -0.54
C GLU A 191 10.57 -0.33 0.33
N LEU A 192 10.32 -0.12 1.63
CA LEU A 192 10.03 -1.20 2.58
C LEU A 192 8.62 -1.78 2.34
N GLN A 193 7.62 -0.92 2.13
CA GLN A 193 6.26 -1.35 1.75
C GLN A 193 6.27 -2.17 0.44
N ARG A 194 7.06 -1.72 -0.54
CA ARG A 194 7.27 -2.42 -1.81
C ARG A 194 7.91 -3.79 -1.56
N ASN A 195 9.02 -3.83 -0.82
CA ASN A 195 9.77 -5.05 -0.58
C ASN A 195 8.93 -6.09 0.17
N PHE A 196 8.12 -5.67 1.15
CA PHE A 196 7.21 -6.52 1.92
C PHE A 196 6.28 -7.36 1.02
N LEU A 197 5.75 -6.78 -0.05
CA LEU A 197 4.85 -7.46 -0.99
C LEU A 197 5.61 -8.10 -2.16
N LYS A 198 6.69 -7.47 -2.62
CA LYS A 198 7.47 -7.93 -3.77
C LYS A 198 8.16 -9.27 -3.51
N GLN A 199 8.51 -9.59 -2.27
CA GLN A 199 9.11 -10.88 -1.92
C GLN A 199 8.11 -12.05 -1.81
N ARG A 200 6.80 -11.78 -1.86
CA ARG A 200 5.78 -12.83 -1.68
C ARG A 200 5.70 -13.78 -2.89
N PRO A 201 5.33 -15.06 -2.66
CA PRO A 201 5.18 -16.04 -3.74
C PRO A 201 4.20 -15.58 -4.81
N THR A 202 4.41 -16.02 -6.06
CA THR A 202 3.57 -15.65 -7.21
C THR A 202 2.08 -15.93 -6.94
N LYS A 203 1.76 -17.06 -6.32
CA LYS A 203 0.37 -17.43 -5.98
C LYS A 203 -0.27 -16.47 -4.98
N VAL A 204 0.48 -15.98 -3.99
CA VAL A 204 0.03 -14.94 -3.05
C VAL A 204 -0.24 -13.63 -3.77
N LYS A 205 0.64 -13.21 -4.68
CA LYS A 205 0.40 -12.02 -5.51
C LYS A 205 -0.82 -12.18 -6.42
N SER A 206 -1.12 -13.40 -6.88
CA SER A 206 -2.35 -13.69 -7.62
C SER A 206 -3.59 -13.57 -6.74
N LEU A 207 -3.56 -14.08 -5.50
CA LEU A 207 -4.65 -13.88 -4.53
C LEU A 207 -4.84 -12.38 -4.20
N ILE A 208 -3.76 -11.63 -3.97
CA ILE A 208 -3.83 -10.18 -3.76
C ILE A 208 -4.51 -9.48 -4.95
N ARG A 209 -4.19 -9.86 -6.19
CA ARG A 209 -4.89 -9.32 -7.37
C ARG A 209 -6.38 -9.62 -7.35
N LEU A 210 -6.77 -10.84 -6.99
CA LEU A 210 -8.17 -11.22 -6.89
C LEU A 210 -8.92 -10.37 -5.85
N VAL A 211 -8.34 -10.22 -4.65
CA VAL A 211 -8.90 -9.39 -3.56
C VAL A 211 -8.97 -7.92 -3.98
N LYS A 212 -7.94 -7.39 -4.63
CA LYS A 212 -7.95 -6.00 -5.15
C LYS A 212 -9.03 -5.81 -6.20
N TYR A 213 -9.21 -6.77 -7.10
CA TYR A 213 -10.25 -6.69 -8.12
C TYR A 213 -11.64 -6.70 -7.49
N TRP A 214 -11.88 -7.61 -6.54
CA TRP A 214 -13.10 -7.60 -5.71
C TRP A 214 -13.34 -6.26 -5.00
N TYR A 215 -12.29 -5.71 -4.37
CA TYR A 215 -12.36 -4.42 -3.69
C TYR A 215 -12.73 -3.29 -4.67
N GLN A 216 -12.19 -3.27 -5.89
CA GLN A 216 -12.54 -2.28 -6.91
C GLN A 216 -14.00 -2.39 -7.36
N LEU A 217 -14.54 -3.61 -7.53
CA LEU A 217 -15.97 -3.80 -7.80
C LEU A 217 -16.84 -3.26 -6.65
N CYS A 218 -16.43 -3.50 -5.40
CA CYS A 218 -17.13 -2.95 -4.24
C CYS A 218 -17.06 -1.42 -4.21
N LYS A 219 -15.91 -0.84 -4.56
CA LYS A 219 -15.69 0.61 -4.61
C LYS A 219 -16.53 1.29 -5.69
N GLU A 220 -16.69 0.66 -6.86
CA GLU A 220 -17.56 1.15 -7.93
C GLU A 220 -19.03 1.19 -7.48
N GLU A 221 -19.47 0.21 -6.71
CA GLU A 221 -20.87 0.14 -6.24
C GLU A 221 -21.16 0.98 -5.00
N LEU A 222 -20.23 1.02 -4.04
CA LEU A 222 -20.44 1.69 -2.76
C LEU A 222 -19.96 3.15 -2.76
N GLY A 223 -19.00 3.49 -3.61
CA GLY A 223 -18.26 4.75 -3.46
C GLY A 223 -17.48 4.82 -2.13
N LYS A 224 -17.21 6.03 -1.65
CA LYS A 224 -16.53 6.28 -0.37
C LYS A 224 -17.55 6.54 0.76
N PRO A 225 -17.20 6.30 2.04
CA PRO A 225 -15.91 5.78 2.53
C PRO A 225 -15.77 4.25 2.42
N LEU A 226 -14.53 3.79 2.28
CA LEU A 226 -14.05 2.40 2.30
C LEU A 226 -12.63 2.38 2.89
N PRO A 227 -12.16 1.25 3.47
CA PRO A 227 -10.79 1.17 3.96
C PRO A 227 -9.79 1.29 2.80
N PRO A 228 -8.55 1.76 3.05
CA PRO A 228 -7.53 1.80 2.02
C PRO A 228 -7.33 0.42 1.37
N GLN A 229 -7.20 0.36 0.04
CA GLN A 229 -6.95 -0.90 -0.66
C GLN A 229 -5.69 -1.61 -0.12
N TYR A 230 -4.68 -0.84 0.31
CA TYR A 230 -3.46 -1.37 0.91
C TYR A 230 -3.74 -2.21 2.17
N ALA A 231 -4.77 -1.88 2.96
CA ALA A 231 -5.17 -2.67 4.12
C ALA A 231 -5.62 -4.09 3.71
N LEU A 232 -6.28 -4.23 2.56
CA LEU A 232 -6.69 -5.53 2.02
C LEU A 232 -5.51 -6.32 1.44
N GLU A 233 -4.50 -5.63 0.87
CA GLU A 233 -3.25 -6.28 0.48
C GLU A 233 -2.54 -6.87 1.71
N LEU A 234 -2.46 -6.12 2.81
CA LEU A 234 -1.88 -6.58 4.08
C LEU A 234 -2.71 -7.68 4.75
N LEU A 235 -4.04 -7.55 4.75
CA LEU A 235 -4.93 -8.57 5.30
C LEU A 235 -4.81 -9.90 4.53
N THR A 236 -4.62 -9.83 3.21
CA THR A 236 -4.36 -11.02 2.39
C THR A 236 -3.04 -11.68 2.73
N VAL A 237 -2.00 -10.89 3.01
CA VAL A 237 -0.70 -11.41 3.47
C VAL A 237 -0.87 -12.09 4.82
N HIS A 238 -1.54 -11.45 5.79
CA HIS A 238 -1.82 -12.05 7.11
C HIS A 238 -2.57 -13.38 7.00
N ALA A 239 -3.63 -13.42 6.18
CA ALA A 239 -4.41 -14.63 5.93
C ALA A 239 -3.53 -15.78 5.42
N TRP A 240 -2.65 -15.49 4.46
CA TRP A 240 -1.74 -16.48 3.92
C TRP A 240 -0.65 -16.89 4.92
N GLU A 241 -0.02 -15.94 5.61
CA GLU A 241 1.07 -16.20 6.56
C GLU A 241 0.61 -17.11 7.71
N CYS A 242 -0.58 -16.87 8.26
CA CYS A 242 -1.08 -17.65 9.39
C CYS A 242 -1.88 -18.89 8.99
N GLY A 243 -2.59 -18.84 7.86
CA GLY A 243 -3.54 -19.89 7.48
C GLY A 243 -2.97 -20.95 6.53
N SER A 244 -1.94 -20.60 5.74
CA SER A 244 -1.38 -21.50 4.73
C SER A 244 0.13 -21.65 4.82
N GLY A 245 0.88 -20.55 4.78
CA GLY A 245 2.34 -20.52 4.68
C GLY A 245 2.93 -21.15 3.40
N SER A 246 2.10 -21.76 2.54
CA SER A 246 2.54 -22.56 1.39
C SER A 246 2.66 -21.72 0.12
N THR A 247 3.58 -22.10 -0.77
CA THR A 247 3.67 -21.53 -2.13
C THR A 247 2.58 -22.04 -3.07
N LYS A 248 1.91 -23.14 -2.70
CA LYS A 248 0.79 -23.75 -3.42
C LYS A 248 -0.42 -23.87 -2.49
N PHE A 249 -1.52 -23.24 -2.86
CA PHE A 249 -2.78 -23.29 -2.10
C PHE A 249 -3.97 -23.06 -3.02
N ASN A 250 -5.17 -23.39 -2.53
CA ASN A 250 -6.42 -23.15 -3.24
C ASN A 250 -6.79 -21.66 -3.18
N THR A 251 -6.92 -21.02 -4.33
CA THR A 251 -7.25 -19.59 -4.44
C THR A 251 -8.63 -19.25 -3.87
N ALA A 252 -9.63 -20.12 -4.04
CA ALA A 252 -10.97 -19.91 -3.51
C ALA A 252 -10.97 -19.95 -1.98
N GLN A 253 -10.24 -20.89 -1.38
CA GLN A 253 -10.08 -20.98 0.08
C GLN A 253 -9.41 -19.71 0.63
N GLY A 254 -8.34 -19.24 -0.03
CA GLY A 254 -7.67 -18.00 0.37
C GLY A 254 -8.57 -16.77 0.21
N PHE A 255 -9.37 -16.72 -0.86
CA PHE A 255 -10.31 -15.61 -1.09
C PHE A 255 -11.43 -15.60 -0.05
N GLN A 256 -12.05 -16.76 0.22
CA GLN A 256 -13.04 -16.93 1.28
C GLN A 256 -12.49 -16.48 2.64
N THR A 257 -11.26 -16.91 2.97
CA THR A 257 -10.59 -16.52 4.23
C THR A 257 -10.48 -15.01 4.37
N VAL A 258 -10.11 -14.30 3.30
CA VAL A 258 -10.03 -12.82 3.34
C VAL A 258 -11.41 -12.19 3.52
N LEU A 259 -12.45 -12.71 2.87
CA LEU A 259 -13.83 -12.21 3.05
C LEU A 259 -14.30 -12.40 4.50
N GLU A 260 -14.02 -13.56 5.12
CA GLU A 260 -14.35 -13.84 6.51
C GLU A 260 -13.58 -12.91 7.48
N LEU A 261 -12.30 -12.66 7.22
CA LEU A 261 -11.53 -11.68 8.02
C LEU A 261 -12.10 -10.25 7.91
N VAL A 262 -12.62 -9.87 6.73
CA VAL A 262 -13.32 -8.59 6.57
C VAL A 262 -14.61 -8.55 7.38
N LEU A 263 -15.36 -9.67 7.48
CA LEU A 263 -16.54 -9.74 8.36
C LEU A 263 -16.16 -9.60 9.84
N ASP A 264 -15.03 -10.18 10.23
CA ASP A 264 -14.49 -10.13 11.60
C ASP A 264 -13.66 -8.86 11.88
N HIS A 265 -13.84 -7.77 11.10
CA HIS A 265 -12.99 -6.57 11.19
C HIS A 265 -12.89 -5.97 12.59
N GLU A 266 -13.94 -6.08 13.40
CA GLU A 266 -14.00 -5.56 14.78
C GLU A 266 -13.02 -6.27 15.71
N ARG A 267 -12.50 -7.42 15.30
CA ARG A 267 -11.53 -8.22 16.06
C ARG A 267 -10.13 -8.14 15.46
N LEU A 268 -9.91 -7.45 14.33
CA LEU A 268 -8.60 -7.41 13.70
C LEU A 268 -7.61 -6.54 14.48
N CYS A 269 -6.47 -7.14 14.85
CA CYS A 269 -5.31 -6.44 15.40
C CYS A 269 -4.01 -7.08 14.89
N ILE A 270 -3.48 -6.54 13.80
CA ILE A 270 -2.42 -7.14 13.00
C ILE A 270 -1.21 -6.21 12.97
N CYS A 271 -0.03 -6.77 13.23
CA CYS A 271 1.25 -6.09 13.25
C CYS A 271 2.36 -7.05 12.83
N TRP A 272 3.46 -6.52 12.30
CA TRP A 272 4.65 -7.25 11.90
C TRP A 272 5.89 -6.62 12.54
N ASP A 273 6.91 -7.42 12.83
CA ASP A 273 8.18 -6.99 13.45
C ASP A 273 9.35 -6.97 12.45
N MET A 274 9.03 -6.78 11.16
CA MET A 274 10.00 -6.91 10.07
C MET A 274 10.99 -5.74 9.98
N TYR A 275 10.50 -4.49 10.04
CA TYR A 275 11.33 -3.31 9.77
C TYR A 275 11.62 -2.45 11.00
N TYR A 276 10.64 -2.25 11.89
CA TYR A 276 10.89 -1.58 13.18
C TYR A 276 11.32 -2.58 14.25
N ASP A 277 12.15 -2.13 15.18
CA ASP A 277 12.68 -2.95 16.25
C ASP A 277 11.83 -2.83 17.51
N LEU A 278 11.09 -3.89 17.84
CA LEU A 278 10.27 -3.96 19.05
C LEU A 278 11.10 -4.27 20.31
N GLN A 279 12.42 -4.48 20.19
CA GLN A 279 13.32 -4.53 21.33
C GLN A 279 13.69 -3.13 21.83
N ASP A 280 13.54 -2.09 21.01
CA ASP A 280 13.68 -0.70 21.45
C ASP A 280 12.45 -0.32 22.32
N PRO A 281 12.64 0.03 23.60
CA PRO A 281 11.52 0.25 24.51
C PRO A 281 10.61 1.41 24.08
N PHE A 282 11.17 2.45 23.47
CA PHE A 282 10.40 3.61 23.03
C PHE A 282 9.49 3.25 21.84
N ILE A 283 10.03 2.49 20.86
CA ILE A 283 9.24 2.01 19.72
C ILE A 283 8.19 1.00 20.20
N SER A 284 8.57 0.05 21.06
CA SER A 284 7.65 -0.98 21.56
C SER A 284 6.45 -0.36 22.28
N HIS A 285 6.68 0.56 23.21
CA HIS A 285 5.62 1.26 23.93
C HIS A 285 4.69 2.04 22.99
N TYR A 286 5.26 2.76 22.01
CA TYR A 286 4.45 3.47 21.01
C TYR A 286 3.58 2.51 20.17
N VAL A 287 4.15 1.39 19.71
CA VAL A 287 3.42 0.38 18.93
C VAL A 287 2.32 -0.24 19.77
N ALA A 288 2.56 -0.53 21.05
CA ALA A 288 1.54 -1.05 21.94
C ALA A 288 0.35 -0.08 22.10
N GLY A 289 0.63 1.22 22.20
CA GLY A 289 -0.38 2.28 22.10
C GLY A 289 -1.19 2.23 20.79
N GLN A 290 -0.55 1.97 19.64
CA GLN A 290 -1.27 1.75 18.37
C GLN A 290 -2.17 0.51 18.40
N LEU A 291 -1.70 -0.60 18.99
CA LEU A 291 -2.44 -1.86 19.07
C LEU A 291 -3.63 -1.82 20.02
N SER A 292 -3.66 -0.85 20.92
CA SER A 292 -4.76 -0.57 21.84
C SER A 292 -5.84 0.34 21.26
N LYS A 293 -5.64 0.88 20.04
CA LYS A 293 -6.65 1.68 19.34
C LYS A 293 -7.88 0.85 18.96
N GLN A 294 -8.97 1.56 18.63
CA GLN A 294 -10.19 0.95 18.13
C GLN A 294 -9.90 0.11 16.87
N ARG A 295 -10.40 -1.12 16.88
CA ARG A 295 -10.25 -2.08 15.79
C ARG A 295 -11.11 -1.67 14.58
N PRO A 296 -10.71 -2.02 13.34
CA PRO A 296 -9.53 -2.81 13.00
C PRO A 296 -8.22 -2.02 13.13
N VAL A 297 -7.22 -2.67 13.74
CA VAL A 297 -5.83 -2.20 13.70
C VAL A 297 -5.07 -3.10 12.74
N ILE A 298 -4.57 -2.52 11.65
CA ILE A 298 -3.65 -3.17 10.72
C ILE A 298 -2.48 -2.22 10.59
N LEU A 299 -1.41 -2.47 11.35
CA LEU A 299 -0.25 -1.58 11.38
C LEU A 299 0.59 -1.80 10.13
N ASP A 300 0.99 -0.73 9.46
CA ASP A 300 1.87 -0.80 8.30
C ASP A 300 3.19 -1.47 8.73
N PRO A 301 3.65 -2.54 8.06
CA PRO A 301 4.93 -3.16 8.38
C PRO A 301 6.11 -2.18 8.23
N ALA A 302 5.99 -1.15 7.39
CA ALA A 302 7.04 -0.19 7.09
C ALA A 302 7.00 1.10 7.92
N ASP A 303 5.85 1.43 8.53
CA ASP A 303 5.63 2.66 9.28
C ASP A 303 4.87 2.35 10.58
N PRO A 304 5.53 2.36 11.75
CA PRO A 304 4.91 2.02 13.03
C PRO A 304 3.87 3.06 13.49
N THR A 305 3.74 4.20 12.80
CA THR A 305 2.72 5.22 13.08
C THR A 305 1.46 5.03 12.24
N GLY A 306 1.53 4.25 11.16
CA GLY A 306 0.44 4.12 10.19
C GLY A 306 -0.49 2.95 10.46
N ASN A 307 -1.59 3.15 11.19
CA ASN A 307 -2.69 2.18 11.18
C ASN A 307 -3.45 2.27 9.84
N VAL A 308 -3.13 1.38 8.90
CA VAL A 308 -3.82 1.33 7.60
C VAL A 308 -5.23 0.77 7.69
N GLY A 309 -5.60 0.17 8.83
CA GLY A 309 -6.98 -0.20 9.13
C GLY A 309 -7.92 1.01 9.09
N GLY A 310 -7.46 2.20 9.49
CA GLY A 310 -8.28 3.41 9.44
C GLY A 310 -9.54 3.31 10.30
N GLY A 311 -10.62 3.98 9.88
CA GLY A 311 -11.88 4.04 10.62
C GLY A 311 -12.85 2.88 10.33
N ALA A 312 -13.67 2.50 11.32
CA ALA A 312 -14.58 1.37 11.26
C ALA A 312 -15.69 1.49 10.19
N GLU A 313 -16.15 2.71 9.88
CA GLU A 313 -17.27 2.93 8.94
C GLU A 313 -17.05 2.27 7.57
N GLY A 314 -15.86 2.46 6.99
CA GLY A 314 -15.53 1.86 5.70
C GLY A 314 -15.55 0.33 5.74
N TRP A 315 -15.13 -0.25 6.88
CA TRP A 315 -15.10 -1.69 7.07
C TRP A 315 -16.48 -2.30 7.21
N HIS A 316 -17.42 -1.66 7.94
CA HIS A 316 -18.80 -2.13 8.01
C HIS A 316 -19.46 -2.22 6.63
N ARG A 317 -19.22 -1.22 5.77
CA ARG A 317 -19.72 -1.21 4.39
C ARG A 317 -19.11 -2.33 3.56
N LEU A 318 -17.80 -2.54 3.70
CA LEU A 318 -17.09 -3.61 2.99
C LEU A 318 -17.51 -5.00 3.50
N ALA A 319 -17.75 -5.17 4.79
CA ALA A 319 -18.28 -6.40 5.39
C ALA A 319 -19.68 -6.74 4.88
N GLY A 320 -20.55 -5.74 4.67
CA GLY A 320 -21.83 -5.93 3.99
C GLY A 320 -21.67 -6.57 2.61
N LYS A 321 -20.68 -6.11 1.81
CA LYS A 321 -20.35 -6.75 0.53
C LYS A 321 -19.72 -8.13 0.73
N ALA A 322 -18.78 -8.29 1.65
CA ALA A 322 -18.16 -9.59 1.91
C ALA A 322 -19.21 -10.67 2.19
N ARG A 323 -20.26 -10.35 2.97
CA ARG A 323 -21.38 -11.27 3.24
C ARG A 323 -22.10 -11.71 1.97
N CYS A 324 -22.48 -10.76 1.10
CA CYS A 324 -23.10 -11.09 -0.19
C CYS A 324 -22.20 -11.97 -1.07
N TRP A 325 -20.88 -11.75 -1.01
CA TRP A 325 -19.92 -12.46 -1.84
C TRP A 325 -19.65 -13.89 -1.36
N LEU A 326 -19.87 -14.19 -0.08
CA LEU A 326 -19.78 -15.55 0.46
C LEU A 326 -20.87 -16.49 -0.09
N ASP A 327 -21.93 -15.93 -0.67
CA ASP A 327 -22.99 -16.70 -1.33
C ASP A 327 -22.72 -17.00 -2.81
N LEU A 328 -21.64 -16.44 -3.38
CA LEU A 328 -21.35 -16.56 -4.80
C LEU A 328 -20.57 -17.84 -5.17
N PRO A 329 -20.65 -18.29 -6.43
CA PRO A 329 -19.95 -19.48 -6.92
C PRO A 329 -18.42 -19.47 -6.72
N CYS A 330 -17.81 -18.30 -6.56
CA CYS A 330 -16.35 -18.15 -6.43
C CYS A 330 -15.79 -18.72 -5.12
N VAL A 331 -16.64 -18.96 -4.11
CA VAL A 331 -16.26 -19.60 -2.84
C VAL A 331 -17.08 -20.85 -2.54
N LYS A 332 -17.80 -21.38 -3.54
CA LYS A 332 -18.62 -22.59 -3.41
C LYS A 332 -18.06 -23.75 -4.22
N THR A 333 -18.19 -24.95 -3.67
CA THR A 333 -17.99 -26.22 -4.37
C THR A 333 -19.19 -26.52 -5.27
N PHE A 334 -19.08 -27.58 -6.09
CA PHE A 334 -20.14 -27.95 -7.04
C PHE A 334 -21.47 -28.34 -6.36
N ASP A 335 -21.40 -28.87 -5.14
CA ASP A 335 -22.56 -29.21 -4.31
C ASP A 335 -23.18 -27.99 -3.59
N GLY A 336 -22.63 -26.79 -3.79
CA GLY A 336 -23.14 -25.55 -3.22
C GLY A 336 -22.64 -25.24 -1.80
N THR A 337 -21.82 -26.11 -1.20
CA THR A 337 -21.19 -25.85 0.10
C THR A 337 -19.99 -24.90 -0.04
N TRP A 338 -19.51 -24.33 1.06
CA TRP A 338 -18.33 -23.48 1.05
C TRP A 338 -17.06 -24.31 0.79
N VAL A 339 -16.12 -23.77 0.02
CA VAL A 339 -14.80 -24.39 -0.18
C VAL A 339 -14.00 -24.49 1.12
N GLY A 340 -14.39 -23.74 2.14
CA GLY A 340 -13.75 -23.64 3.45
C GLY A 340 -12.79 -22.45 3.50
N SER A 341 -12.46 -22.03 4.71
CA SER A 341 -11.45 -21.00 4.99
C SER A 341 -10.26 -21.60 5.75
N TRP A 342 -9.16 -20.86 5.79
CA TRP A 342 -8.05 -21.20 6.69
C TRP A 342 -8.36 -20.75 8.11
N ASP A 343 -7.87 -21.49 9.11
CA ASP A 343 -7.93 -21.05 10.49
C ASP A 343 -6.90 -19.95 10.74
N VAL A 344 -7.34 -18.69 10.70
CA VAL A 344 -6.49 -17.51 10.82
C VAL A 344 -6.82 -16.75 12.12
N PRO A 345 -5.83 -16.45 12.98
CA PRO A 345 -6.06 -15.64 14.16
C PRO A 345 -6.37 -14.19 13.77
N ARG A 346 -7.31 -13.56 14.48
CA ARG A 346 -7.72 -12.16 14.23
C ARG A 346 -6.71 -11.18 14.83
N GLU A 347 -5.89 -11.69 15.75
CA GLU A 347 -4.79 -10.99 16.36
C GLU A 347 -3.47 -11.66 15.99
N SER A 348 -2.52 -10.90 15.46
CA SER A 348 -1.21 -11.45 15.10
C SER A 348 -0.39 -11.84 16.33
N ALA A 349 0.45 -12.87 16.22
CA ALA A 349 1.33 -13.29 17.31
C ALA A 349 2.25 -12.15 17.81
N VAL A 350 2.69 -11.28 16.90
CA VAL A 350 3.48 -10.08 17.24
C VAL A 350 2.67 -9.14 18.13
N ALA A 351 1.42 -8.83 17.76
CA ALA A 351 0.54 -7.98 18.56
C ALA A 351 0.29 -8.56 19.97
N CYS A 352 0.06 -9.87 20.08
CA CYS A 352 -0.09 -10.54 21.37
C CYS A 352 1.16 -10.38 22.24
N ARG A 353 2.37 -10.56 21.67
CA ARG A 353 3.63 -10.42 22.41
C ARG A 353 3.85 -9.00 22.93
N VAL A 354 3.62 -7.99 22.09
CA VAL A 354 3.78 -6.57 22.46
C VAL A 354 2.86 -6.22 23.64
N ARG A 355 1.58 -6.60 23.58
CA ARG A 355 0.64 -6.38 24.71
C ARG A 355 1.06 -7.10 25.99
N ALA A 356 1.52 -8.34 25.88
CA ALA A 356 1.94 -9.12 27.05
C ALA A 356 3.18 -8.53 27.74
N GLN A 357 4.01 -7.79 27.00
CA GLN A 357 5.19 -7.13 27.54
C GLN A 357 4.83 -5.85 28.30
N GLU A 358 3.93 -5.01 27.77
CA GLU A 358 3.39 -3.85 28.51
C GLU A 358 2.72 -4.25 29.82
N GLY A 359 1.87 -5.29 29.80
CA GLY A 359 1.19 -5.73 31.02
C GLY A 359 2.13 -6.22 32.13
N LYS A 360 3.38 -6.58 31.80
CA LYS A 360 4.42 -6.88 32.79
C LYS A 360 5.06 -5.61 33.31
N ASP A 361 5.42 -4.68 32.43
CA ASP A 361 6.07 -3.42 32.82
C ASP A 361 5.16 -2.55 33.71
N ASP A 362 3.85 -2.53 33.43
CA ASP A 362 2.84 -1.87 34.29
C ASP A 362 2.70 -2.54 35.67
N ALA A 363 2.79 -3.87 35.73
CA ALA A 363 2.74 -4.61 36.99
C ALA A 363 3.99 -4.36 37.86
N TRP A 364 5.16 -4.24 37.25
CA TRP A 364 6.39 -3.85 37.94
C TRP A 364 6.35 -2.40 38.43
N ALA A 365 5.79 -1.47 37.64
CA ALA A 365 5.64 -0.06 38.04
C ALA A 365 4.68 0.11 39.23
N CYS A 366 3.58 -0.67 39.28
CA CYS A 366 2.65 -0.67 40.42
C CYS A 366 3.19 -1.33 41.69
N THR A 367 4.31 -2.06 41.63
CA THR A 367 4.93 -2.71 42.81
C THR A 367 5.99 -1.82 43.47
N LEU A 368 6.37 -0.70 42.82
CA LEU A 368 7.39 0.25 43.28
C LEU A 368 6.81 1.58 43.82
N LEU A 369 5.48 1.69 43.89
CA LEU A 369 4.73 2.75 44.58
C LEU A 369 4.06 2.15 45.82
#